data_AF-A0A4Q3TEZ5-F1
#
_entry.id   AF-A0A4Q3TEZ5-F1
#
_cell.length_a   1.000
_cell.length_b   1.000
_cell.length_c   1.000
_cell.angle_alpha   90.00
_cell.angle_beta   90.00
_cell.angle_gamma   90.00
#
_symmetry.space_group_name_H-M   'P 1'
#
loop_
_entity.id
_entity.type
_entity.pdbx_description
1 polymer ?
#
loop_
_entity_poly.entity_id
_entity_poly.type
_entity_poly.pdbx_seq_one_letter_code
_entity_poly.pdbx_strand_id
1 'polypeptide(L)'
;MAELGQLVSEARNPATVEIDLMSTQQILAVINSEDRQVPEAVERVLPQVAAAVDRIVEAFRSGGRLVYFGAGTSGRLGVLDASECPPTFGVSPEMVVG
;
A
#
# COMPACT_ATOMS: atom_id res chain seq x y z
N MET A 1 2.24 9.16 24.22
CA MET A 1 3.32 8.19 23.93
C MET A 1 2.95 6.75 24.25
N ALA A 2 2.16 6.48 25.31
CA ALA A 2 1.78 5.10 25.68
C ALA A 2 0.98 4.33 24.60
N GLU A 3 0.16 5.00 23.78
CA GLU A 3 -0.65 4.32 22.75
C GLU A 3 0.11 3.96 21.47
N LEU A 4 1.10 4.77 21.06
CA LEU A 4 1.88 4.50 19.84
C LEU A 4 2.73 3.23 19.96
N GLY A 5 3.26 2.96 21.15
CA GLY A 5 4.11 1.79 21.39
C GLY A 5 3.39 0.43 21.26
N GLN A 6 2.06 0.42 21.13
CA GLN A 6 1.27 -0.79 20.87
C GLN A 6 1.08 -1.08 19.37
N LEU A 7 1.39 -0.10 18.50
CA LEU A 7 1.24 -0.25 17.06
C LEU A 7 2.44 -0.98 16.48
N VAL A 8 2.18 -2.00 15.67
CA VAL A 8 3.23 -2.76 14.97
C VAL A 8 4.08 -1.84 14.08
N SER A 9 3.48 -0.81 13.47
CA SER A 9 4.19 0.16 12.62
C SER A 9 5.24 0.98 13.37
N GLU A 10 5.09 1.15 14.68
CA GLU A 10 6.00 1.91 15.53
C GLU A 10 7.00 1.00 16.29
N ALA A 11 6.88 -0.32 16.11
CA ALA A 11 7.77 -1.30 16.73
C ALA A 11 9.12 -1.34 16.00
N ARG A 12 10.19 -1.61 16.76
CA ARG A 12 11.52 -1.82 16.19
C ARG A 12 11.62 -3.23 15.60
N ASN A 13 12.10 -3.33 14.36
CA ASN A 13 12.45 -4.62 13.79
C ASN A 13 13.74 -5.17 14.45
N PRO A 14 13.71 -6.36 15.10
CA PRO A 14 14.89 -6.96 15.72
C PRO A 14 16.05 -7.23 14.75
N ALA A 15 15.76 -7.48 13.47
CA ALA A 15 16.79 -7.75 12.44
C ALA A 15 17.62 -6.51 12.07
N THR A 16 17.15 -5.30 12.44
CA THR A 16 17.75 -4.02 12.03
C THR A 16 18.18 -3.17 13.24
N VAL A 17 18.40 -3.78 14.41
CA VAL A 17 18.80 -3.05 15.63
C VAL A 17 20.11 -2.29 15.45
N GLU A 18 21.05 -2.86 14.67
CA GLU A 18 22.39 -2.32 14.40
C GLU A 18 22.56 -1.90 12.93
N ILE A 19 21.47 -1.50 12.25
CA ILE A 19 21.49 -1.20 10.81
C ILE A 19 22.46 -0.08 10.42
N ASP A 20 22.76 0.84 11.34
CA ASP A 20 23.71 1.94 11.18
C ASP A 20 25.19 1.50 11.24
N LEU A 21 25.47 0.29 11.72
CA LEU A 21 26.80 -0.32 11.76
C LEU A 21 27.03 -1.32 10.62
N MET A 22 25.98 -1.65 9.87
CA MET A 22 26.05 -2.58 8.74
C MET A 22 26.76 -1.96 7.54
N SER A 23 27.47 -2.79 6.76
CA SER A 23 27.93 -2.38 5.43
C SER A 23 26.73 -2.13 4.49
N THR A 24 26.94 -1.35 3.43
CA THR A 24 25.90 -1.10 2.41
C THR A 24 25.28 -2.39 1.86
N GLN A 25 26.10 -3.43 1.62
CA GLN A 25 25.61 -4.71 1.12
C GLN A 25 24.67 -5.40 2.12
N GLN A 26 24.99 -5.34 3.42
CA GLN A 26 24.15 -5.91 4.48
C GLN A 26 22.85 -5.12 4.62
N ILE A 27 22.88 -3.79 4.55
CA ILE A 27 21.69 -2.92 4.59
C ILE A 27 20.75 -3.28 3.43
N LEU A 28 21.27 -3.37 2.20
CA LEU A 28 20.45 -3.73 1.04
C LEU A 28 19.91 -5.16 1.15
N ALA A 29 20.69 -6.09 1.68
CA ALA A 29 20.25 -7.47 1.88
C ALA A 29 19.10 -7.58 2.90
N VAL A 30 19.16 -6.83 4.02
CA VAL A 30 18.08 -6.86 5.02
C VAL A 30 16.82 -6.17 4.51
N ILE A 31 16.93 -5.02 3.82
CA ILE A 31 15.77 -4.36 3.19
C ILE A 31 15.05 -5.32 2.23
N ASN A 32 15.81 -5.93 1.31
CA ASN A 32 15.24 -6.88 0.36
C ASN A 32 14.68 -8.15 1.04
N SER A 33 15.20 -8.55 2.20
CA SER A 33 14.64 -9.64 2.99
C SER A 33 13.28 -9.28 3.60
N GLU A 34 13.11 -8.04 4.06
CA GLU A 34 11.83 -7.53 4.56
C GLU A 34 10.81 -7.35 3.43
N ASP A 35 11.24 -6.83 2.27
CA ASP A 35 10.36 -6.64 1.10
C ASP A 35 9.73 -7.96 0.63
N ARG A 36 10.45 -9.09 0.75
CA ARG A 36 9.94 -10.43 0.40
C ARG A 36 8.75 -10.87 1.23
N GLN A 37 8.54 -10.30 2.41
CA GLN A 37 7.41 -10.64 3.28
C GLN A 37 6.11 -9.95 2.82
N VAL A 38 6.20 -8.89 2.01
CA VAL A 38 5.05 -8.10 1.56
C VAL A 38 4.07 -8.93 0.71
N PRO A 39 4.51 -9.68 -0.33
CA PRO A 39 3.60 -10.52 -1.10
C PRO A 39 2.85 -11.56 -0.25
N GLU A 40 3.52 -12.17 0.73
CA GLU A 40 2.87 -13.13 1.65
C GLU A 40 1.84 -12.46 2.55
N ALA A 41 2.09 -11.21 2.99
CA ALA A 41 1.12 -10.44 3.75
C ALA A 41 -0.10 -10.08 2.90
N VAL A 42 0.10 -9.73 1.62
CA VAL A 42 -0.97 -9.47 0.66
C VAL A 42 -1.80 -10.74 0.40
N GLU A 43 -1.15 -11.90 0.25
CA GLU A 43 -1.83 -13.18 0.04
C GLU A 43 -2.89 -13.46 1.13
N ARG A 44 -2.55 -13.17 2.39
CA ARG A 44 -3.44 -13.39 3.53
C ARG A 44 -4.71 -12.53 3.52
N VAL A 45 -4.72 -11.42 2.75
CA VAL A 45 -5.86 -10.49 2.69
C VAL A 45 -6.59 -10.51 1.34
N LEU A 46 -6.25 -11.45 0.44
CA LEU A 46 -6.91 -11.58 -0.86
C LEU A 46 -8.45 -11.73 -0.77
N PRO A 47 -9.04 -12.45 0.20
CA PRO A 47 -10.50 -12.51 0.32
C PRO A 47 -11.15 -11.13 0.56
N GLN A 48 -10.51 -10.27 1.34
CA GLN A 48 -10.98 -8.92 1.64
C GLN A 48 -10.78 -7.99 0.44
N VAL A 49 -9.64 -8.12 -0.25
CA VAL A 49 -9.37 -7.38 -1.50
C VAL A 49 -10.40 -7.75 -2.56
N ALA A 50 -10.73 -9.04 -2.72
CA ALA A 50 -11.76 -9.49 -3.65
C ALA A 50 -13.13 -8.86 -3.33
N ALA A 51 -13.53 -8.88 -2.06
CA ALA A 51 -14.78 -8.25 -1.64
C ALA A 51 -14.81 -6.72 -1.89
N ALA A 52 -13.66 -6.04 -1.76
CA ALA A 52 -13.54 -4.62 -2.10
C ALA A 52 -13.70 -4.41 -3.61
N VAL A 53 -13.02 -5.20 -4.43
CA VAL A 53 -13.11 -5.14 -5.91
C VAL A 53 -14.56 -5.34 -6.37
N ASP A 54 -15.28 -6.34 -5.84
CA ASP A 54 -16.67 -6.62 -6.22
C ASP A 54 -17.58 -5.40 -5.96
N ARG A 55 -17.41 -4.74 -4.82
CA ARG A 55 -18.16 -3.51 -4.48
C ARG A 55 -17.80 -2.33 -5.37
N ILE A 56 -16.53 -2.19 -5.72
CA ILE A 56 -16.05 -1.14 -6.62
C ILE A 56 -16.65 -1.34 -8.02
N VAL A 57 -16.69 -2.59 -8.51
CA VAL A 57 -17.31 -2.93 -9.80
C VAL A 57 -18.81 -2.60 -9.79
N GLU A 58 -19.52 -2.91 -8.72
CA GLU A 58 -20.94 -2.54 -8.56
C GLU A 58 -21.14 -1.02 -8.58
N ALA A 59 -20.28 -0.28 -7.87
CA ALA A 59 -20.32 1.18 -7.87
C ALA A 59 -20.08 1.76 -9.27
N PHE A 60 -19.08 1.27 -10.00
CA PHE A 60 -18.82 1.69 -11.38
C PHE A 60 -19.98 1.40 -12.32
N ARG A 61 -20.60 0.21 -12.22
CA ARG A 61 -21.80 -0.13 -13.02
C ARG A 61 -22.99 0.78 -12.74
N SER A 62 -23.04 1.35 -11.54
CA SER A 62 -24.06 2.30 -11.12
C SER A 62 -23.70 3.77 -11.43
N GLY A 63 -22.62 4.02 -12.18
CA GLY A 63 -22.13 5.37 -12.51
C GLY A 63 -21.38 6.07 -11.37
N GLY A 64 -20.97 5.32 -10.34
CA GLY A 64 -20.16 5.81 -9.23
C GLY A 64 -18.69 5.99 -9.57
N ARG A 65 -17.92 6.43 -8.56
CA ARG A 65 -16.48 6.70 -8.65
C ARG A 65 -15.74 5.97 -7.52
N LEU A 66 -14.47 5.64 -7.76
CA LEU A 66 -13.54 5.20 -6.71
C LEU A 66 -12.72 6.41 -6.26
N VAL A 67 -12.71 6.69 -4.97
CA VAL A 67 -11.97 7.83 -4.41
C VAL A 67 -11.03 7.34 -3.32
N TYR A 68 -9.73 7.51 -3.55
CA TYR A 68 -8.69 7.33 -2.56
C TYR A 68 -8.54 8.60 -1.72
N PHE A 69 -8.17 8.44 -0.45
CA PHE A 69 -7.90 9.56 0.44
C PHE A 69 -6.80 9.18 1.44
N GLY A 70 -5.93 10.13 1.77
CA GLY A 70 -4.84 9.89 2.72
C GLY A 70 -3.87 11.06 2.81
N ALA A 71 -2.90 10.95 3.71
CA ALA A 71 -1.82 11.92 3.90
C ALA A 71 -0.46 11.28 3.58
N GLY A 72 0.57 12.11 3.38
CA GLY A 72 1.96 11.66 3.26
C GLY A 72 2.18 10.69 2.10
N THR A 73 2.80 9.53 2.39
CA THR A 73 3.06 8.48 1.40
C THR A 73 1.77 7.83 0.90
N SER A 74 0.83 7.54 1.79
CA SER A 74 -0.43 6.86 1.43
C SER A 74 -1.28 7.69 0.46
N GLY A 75 -1.40 9.00 0.69
CA GLY A 75 -2.10 9.89 -0.24
C GLY A 75 -1.43 9.96 -1.61
N ARG A 76 -0.10 10.04 -1.65
CA ARG A 76 0.67 10.06 -2.90
C ARG A 76 0.54 8.75 -3.71
N LEU A 77 0.43 7.60 -3.05
CA LEU A 77 0.15 6.33 -3.73
C LEU A 77 -1.26 6.28 -4.32
N GLY A 78 -2.26 6.88 -3.65
CA GLY A 78 -3.60 7.04 -4.22
C GLY A 78 -3.60 7.89 -5.50
N VAL A 79 -2.92 9.05 -5.48
CA VAL A 79 -2.74 9.89 -6.67
C VAL A 79 -2.02 9.13 -7.79
N LEU A 80 -0.98 8.36 -7.45
CA LEU A 80 -0.22 7.57 -8.43
C LEU A 80 -1.14 6.56 -9.15
N ASP A 81 -1.85 5.71 -8.41
CA ASP A 81 -2.75 4.70 -8.98
C ASP A 81 -3.88 5.32 -9.82
N ALA A 82 -4.51 6.39 -9.31
CA ALA A 82 -5.56 7.11 -10.04
C ALA A 82 -5.04 7.71 -11.35
N SER A 83 -3.81 8.26 -11.37
CA SER A 83 -3.21 8.86 -12.56
C SER A 83 -2.94 7.86 -13.69
N GLU A 84 -2.75 6.59 -13.35
CA GLU A 84 -2.48 5.51 -14.31
C GLU A 84 -3.77 4.96 -14.94
N CYS A 85 -4.94 5.18 -14.32
CA CYS A 85 -6.21 4.63 -14.80
C CYS A 85 -6.63 5.14 -16.19
N PRO A 86 -6.65 6.45 -16.50
CA PRO A 86 -7.02 6.94 -17.82
C PRO A 86 -6.14 6.42 -18.97
N PRO A 87 -4.79 6.49 -18.91
CA PRO A 87 -3.95 6.00 -20.01
C PRO A 87 -3.95 4.47 -20.13
N THR A 88 -4.15 3.73 -19.04
CA THR A 88 -4.13 2.25 -19.07
C THR A 88 -5.46 1.66 -19.56
N PHE A 89 -6.59 2.22 -19.11
CA PHE A 89 -7.91 1.64 -19.34
C PHE A 89 -8.82 2.50 -20.23
N GLY A 90 -8.39 3.69 -20.65
CA GLY A 90 -9.17 4.59 -21.50
C GLY A 90 -10.39 5.19 -20.81
N VAL A 91 -10.40 5.24 -19.47
CA VAL A 91 -11.51 5.74 -18.66
C VAL A 91 -11.42 7.24 -18.41
N SER A 92 -12.53 7.86 -17.99
CA SER A 92 -12.55 9.26 -17.56
C SER A 92 -11.62 9.46 -16.33
N PRO A 93 -10.87 10.58 -16.25
CA PRO A 93 -10.13 10.96 -15.04
C PRO A 93 -11.00 11.09 -13.77
N GLU A 94 -12.31 11.23 -13.92
CA GLU A 94 -13.24 11.29 -12.79
C GLU A 94 -13.65 9.90 -12.27
N MET A 95 -13.36 8.81 -12.99
CA MET A 95 -13.78 7.46 -12.58
C MET A 95 -13.00 6.97 -11.36
N VAL A 96 -11.70 7.28 -11.28
CA VAL A 96 -10.81 6.98 -10.15
C VAL A 96 -10.08 8.27 -9.76
N VAL A 97 -10.21 8.69 -8.50
CA VAL A 97 -9.67 9.94 -7.97
C VAL A 97 -8.75 9.63 -6.80
N GLY A 98 -7.59 10.28 -6.73
CA GLY A 98 -6.60 10.12 -5.68
C GLY A 98 -6.11 11.43 -5.08
#